data_AF-A0A2E4PK40-F1
#
_entry.id   AF-A0A2E4PK40-F1
#
_cell.length_a   1.000
_cell.length_b   1.000
_cell.length_c   1.000
_cell.angle_alpha   90.00
_cell.angle_beta   90.00
_cell.angle_gamma   90.00
#
_symmetry.space_group_name_H-M   'P 1'
#
loop_
_entity.id
_entity.type
_entity.pdbx_description
1 polymer ?
#
loop_
_entity_poly.entity_id
_entity_poly.type
_entity_poly.pdbx_seq_one_letter_code
_entity_poly.pdbx_strand_id
1 'polypeptide(L)'
;MAFIAVVVKFKASLHMIAVCSLATFIYALSIHLQIHLINSIAFMIVMIGFVASSRLYMKSHTPIELVIGSCIGIISQVSFWYFWL
;
A
#
# COMPACT_ATOMS: atom_id res chain seq x y z
N MET A 1 2.93 -11.91 3.90
CA MET A 1 2.92 -10.73 4.79
C MET A 1 1.58 -10.49 5.50
N ALA A 2 0.42 -10.73 4.87
CA ALA A 2 -0.88 -10.62 5.56
C ALA A 2 -1.00 -11.51 6.83
N PHE A 3 -0.39 -12.70 6.81
CA PHE A 3 -0.35 -13.61 7.97
C PHE A 3 0.48 -13.05 9.15
N ILE A 4 1.55 -12.31 8.88
CA ILE A 4 2.40 -11.68 9.91
C ILE A 4 1.64 -10.52 10.59
N ALA A 5 0.89 -9.73 9.83
CA ALA A 5 0.05 -8.67 10.42
C ALA A 5 -1.02 -9.22 11.38
N VAL A 6 -1.55 -10.42 11.11
CA VAL A 6 -2.48 -11.12 12.00
C VAL A 6 -1.78 -11.66 13.26
N VAL A 7 -0.55 -12.16 13.14
CA VAL A 7 0.25 -12.65 14.29
C VAL A 7 0.67 -11.52 15.23
N VAL A 8 0.88 -10.31 14.73
CA VAL A 8 1.36 -9.16 15.53
C VAL A 8 0.23 -8.49 16.35
N LYS A 9 -1.03 -8.96 16.29
CA LYS A 9 -2.19 -8.36 17.00
C LYS A 9 -2.36 -6.84 16.73
N PHE A 10 -1.71 -6.30 15.70
CA PHE A 10 -1.78 -4.89 15.38
C PHE A 10 -2.95 -4.67 14.44
N LYS A 11 -3.83 -3.71 14.75
CA LYS A 11 -4.93 -3.28 13.88
C LYS A 11 -4.39 -2.48 12.68
N ALA A 12 -3.45 -3.05 11.94
CA ALA A 12 -2.99 -2.45 10.69
C ALA A 12 -4.15 -2.53 9.67
N SER A 13 -4.48 -1.40 9.05
CA SER A 13 -5.57 -1.37 8.07
C SER A 13 -5.19 -2.20 6.84
N LEU A 14 -5.80 -3.38 6.70
CA LEU A 14 -5.61 -4.26 5.54
C LEU A 14 -5.88 -3.54 4.21
N HIS A 15 -6.79 -2.56 4.22
CA HIS A 15 -7.10 -1.77 3.04
C HIS A 15 -5.94 -0.86 2.64
N MET A 16 -5.25 -0.24 3.60
CA MET A 16 -4.06 0.56 3.32
C MET A 16 -2.89 -0.30 2.85
N ILE A 17 -2.69 -1.47 3.46
CA ILE A 17 -1.68 -2.44 3.01
C ILE A 17 -1.94 -2.80 1.54
N ALA A 18 -3.18 -3.13 1.17
CA ALA A 18 -3.55 -3.53 -0.19
C ALA A 18 -3.36 -2.39 -1.21
N VAL A 19 -3.88 -1.18 -0.93
CA VAL A 19 -3.79 -0.07 -1.89
C VAL A 19 -2.36 0.46 -2.02
N CYS A 20 -1.63 0.59 -0.91
CA CYS A 20 -0.22 1.00 -0.97
C CYS A 20 0.63 -0.04 -1.70
N SER A 21 0.48 -1.34 -1.41
CA SER A 21 1.22 -2.40 -2.12
C SER A 21 0.93 -2.38 -3.62
N LEU A 22 -0.33 -2.27 -4.04
CA LEU A 22 -0.70 -2.16 -5.45
C LEU A 22 -0.08 -0.93 -6.13
N ALA A 23 -0.07 0.22 -5.45
CA ALA A 23 0.55 1.44 -5.99
C ALA A 23 2.07 1.28 -6.18
N THR A 24 2.78 0.74 -5.18
CA THR A 24 4.22 0.43 -5.32
C THR A 24 4.50 -0.56 -6.44
N PHE A 25 3.64 -1.56 -6.62
CA PHE A 25 3.78 -2.54 -7.68
C PHE A 25 3.63 -1.91 -9.07
N ILE A 26 2.61 -1.07 -9.29
CA ILE A 26 2.42 -0.36 -10.56
C ILE A 26 3.59 0.58 -10.86
N TYR A 27 4.11 1.25 -9.83
CA TYR A 27 5.31 2.09 -9.96
C TYR A 27 6.55 1.28 -10.35
N ALA A 28 6.80 0.16 -9.67
CA ALA A 28 7.91 -0.75 -9.99
C ALA A 28 7.79 -1.32 -11.41
N LEU A 29 6.58 -1.69 -11.82
CA LEU A 29 6.27 -2.19 -13.15
C LEU A 29 6.55 -1.13 -14.24
N SER A 30 6.19 0.13 -13.97
CA SER A 30 6.45 1.26 -14.87
C SER A 30 7.95 1.43 -15.12
N ILE A 31 8.77 1.28 -14.07
CA ILE A 31 10.24 1.32 -14.19
C ILE A 31 10.77 0.09 -14.95
N HIS A 32 10.31 -1.10 -14.60
CA HIS A 32 10.83 -2.34 -15.16
C HIS A 32 10.54 -2.48 -16.67
N LEU A 33 9.31 -2.18 -17.08
CA LEU A 33 8.87 -2.28 -18.47
C LEU A 33 9.17 -1.01 -19.28
N GLN A 34 9.80 0.02 -18.67
CA GLN A 34 10.10 1.31 -19.30
C GLN A 34 8.87 1.99 -19.94
N ILE A 35 7.67 1.73 -19.39
CA ILE A 35 6.39 2.27 -19.86
C ILE A 35 5.95 3.40 -18.94
N HIS A 36 5.51 4.51 -19.53
CA HIS A 36 5.02 5.66 -18.77
C HIS A 36 3.58 5.44 -18.27
N LEU A 37 3.44 4.92 -17.06
CA LEU A 37 2.14 4.79 -16.36
C LEU A 37 1.82 5.99 -15.46
N ILE A 38 2.24 7.20 -15.83
CA ILE A 38 2.01 8.43 -15.03
C ILE A 38 0.54 8.57 -14.63
N ASN A 39 -0.40 8.33 -15.55
CA ASN A 39 -1.84 8.46 -15.28
C ASN A 39 -2.32 7.43 -14.25
N SER A 40 -1.85 6.19 -14.33
CA SER A 40 -2.21 5.13 -13.39
C SER A 40 -1.60 5.35 -12.01
N ILE A 41 -0.36 5.86 -11.95
CA ILE A 41 0.30 6.20 -10.69
C ILE A 41 -0.42 7.37 -10.02
N ALA A 42 -0.75 8.43 -10.76
CA ALA A 42 -1.52 9.57 -10.26
C ALA A 42 -2.89 9.14 -9.73
N PHE A 43 -3.59 8.27 -10.47
CA PHE A 43 -4.86 7.68 -10.03
C PHE A 43 -4.70 6.93 -8.71
N MET A 44 -3.65 6.11 -8.57
CA MET A 44 -3.43 5.36 -7.32
C MET A 44 -3.10 6.26 -6.14
N ILE A 45 -2.36 7.36 -6.33
CA ILE A 45 -2.10 8.34 -5.27
C ILE A 45 -3.42 8.94 -4.74
N VAL A 46 -4.33 9.31 -5.65
CA VAL A 46 -5.66 9.81 -5.28
C VAL A 46 -6.46 8.74 -4.53
N MET A 47 -6.42 7.49 -4.98
CA MET A 47 -7.12 6.38 -4.32
C MET A 47 -6.57 6.07 -2.93
N ILE A 48 -5.25 6.17 -2.71
CA ILE A 48 -4.64 6.10 -1.37
C ILE A 48 -5.25 7.17 -0.46
N GLY A 49 -5.37 8.41 -0.95
CA GLY A 49 -5.97 9.52 -0.20
C GLY A 49 -7.44 9.27 0.18
N PHE A 50 -8.25 8.73 -0.75
CA PHE A 50 -9.64 8.38 -0.46
C PHE A 50 -9.77 7.25 0.57
N VAL A 51 -8.98 6.19 0.43
CA VAL A 51 -9.02 5.06 1.38
C VAL A 51 -8.51 5.49 2.75
N ALA A 52 -7.47 6.32 2.81
CA ALA A 52 -6.97 6.90 4.05
C ALA A 52 -8.04 7.75 4.75
N SER A 53 -8.69 8.63 4.00
CA SER A 53 -9.74 9.52 4.52
C SER A 53 -10.95 8.73 5.02
N SER A 54 -11.38 7.69 4.29
CA SER A 54 -12.48 6.81 4.70
C SER A 54 -12.18 6.11 6.03
N ARG A 55 -10.96 5.62 6.22
CA ARG A 55 -10.55 4.92 7.46
C ARG A 55 -10.40 5.85 8.64
N LEU A 56 -9.97 7.09 8.42
CA LEU A 56 -9.94 8.12 9.46
C LEU A 56 -11.36 8.57 9.86
N TYR A 57 -12.24 8.76 8.87
CA TYR A 57 -13.63 9.17 9.07
C TYR A 57 -14.43 8.14 9.87
N MET A 58 -14.23 6.85 9.61
CA MET A 58 -14.88 5.76 10.37
C MET A 58 -14.34 5.60 11.81
N LYS A 59 -13.36 6.41 12.25
CA LYS A 59 -12.69 6.33 13.58
C LYS A 59 -12.21 4.92 13.96
N SER A 60 -12.07 4.02 12.98
CA SER A 60 -11.73 2.62 13.23
C SER A 60 -10.23 2.41 13.42
N HIS A 61 -9.43 3.39 12.99
CA HIS A 61 -7.97 3.40 13.06
C HIS A 61 -7.44 4.79 13.40
N THR A 62 -6.28 4.82 14.08
CA THR A 62 -5.53 6.06 14.30
C THR A 62 -4.65 6.38 13.08
N PRO A 63 -4.24 7.65 12.88
CA PRO A 63 -3.31 8.02 11.80
C PRO A 63 -2.01 7.20 11.84
N ILE A 64 -1.53 6.85 13.03
CA ILE A 64 -0.30 6.07 13.21
C ILE A 64 -0.45 4.65 12.66
N GLU A 65 -1.58 3.98 12.93
CA GLU A 65 -1.88 2.64 12.41
C GLU A 65 -1.99 2.63 10.87
N LEU A 66 -2.48 3.74 10.33
CA LEU A 66 -2.63 3.95 8.89
C LEU A 66 -1.26 4.06 8.19
N VAL A 67 -0.36 4.86 8.76
CA VAL A 67 1.02 5.03 8.26
C VAL A 67 1.78 3.71 8.36
N ILE A 68 1.67 3.01 9.49
CA ILE A 68 2.32 1.71 9.69
C ILE A 68 1.81 0.69 8.65
N GLY A 69 0.50 0.62 8.41
CA GLY A 69 -0.07 -0.24 7.36
C GLY A 69 0.45 0.11 5.96
N SER A 70 0.64 1.40 5.68
CA SER A 70 1.19 1.88 4.41
C SER A 70 2.65 1.44 4.22
N CYS A 71 3.48 1.62 5.25
CA CYS A 71 4.87 1.18 5.23
C CYS A 71 5.00 -0.33 5.05
N ILE A 72 4.18 -1.12 5.74
CA ILE A 72 4.18 -2.59 5.59
C ILE A 72 3.84 -2.99 4.15
N GLY A 73 2.86 -2.32 3.52
CA GLY A 73 2.48 -2.57 2.13
C GLY A 73 3.63 -2.30 1.15
N ILE A 74 4.34 -1.18 1.33
CA ILE A 74 5.50 -0.78 0.51
C ILE A 74 6.65 -1.77 0.70
N ILE A 75 7.04 -2.03 1.96
CA ILE A 75 8.15 -2.94 2.30
C ILE A 75 7.87 -4.34 1.77
N SER A 76 6.62 -4.82 1.89
CA SER A 76 6.21 -6.12 1.35
C SER A 76 6.44 -6.20 -0.15
N GLN A 77 6.16 -5.13 -0.91
CA GLN A 77 6.40 -5.17 -2.35
C GLN A 77 7.86 -5.02 -2.74
N VAL A 78 8.61 -4.15 -2.06
CA VAL A 78 10.05 -4.03 -2.30
C VAL A 78 10.77 -5.34 -1.98
N SER A 79 10.36 -6.06 -0.93
CA SER A 79 10.92 -7.38 -0.61
C SER A 79 10.59 -8.45 -1.66
N PHE A 80 9.44 -8.35 -2.32
CA PHE A 80 9.06 -9.26 -3.41
C PHE A 80 9.62 -8.85 -4.77
N TRP A 81 10.19 -7.65 -4.88
CA TRP A 81 10.79 -7.13 -6.12
C TRP A 81 11.81 -8.11 -6.69
N TYR A 82 12.66 -8.74 -5.86
CA TYR A 82 13.66 -9.72 -6.30
C TYR A 82 13.06 -11.01 -6.87
N PHE A 83 11.82 -11.36 -6.52
CA PHE A 83 11.17 -12.60 -6.99
C PHE A 83 10.33 -12.40 -8.26
N TRP A 84 9.98 -11.15 -8.59
CA TRP A 84 9.10 -10.82 -9.71
C TRP A 84 9.86 -10.30 -10.94
N LEU A 85 11.16 -10.02 -10.75
CA LEU A 85 12.13 -9.63 -11.77
C LEU A 85 12.95 -10.86 -12.17
#